data_AF-W4PG76-F1
#
_entry.id   AF-W4PG76-F1
#
_cell.length_a   1.000
_cell.length_b   1.000
_cell.length_c   1.000
_cell.angle_alpha   90.00
_cell.angle_beta   90.00
_cell.angle_gamma   90.00
#
_symmetry.space_group_name_H-M   'P 1'
#
loop_
_entity.id
_entity.type
_entity.pdbx_description
1 polymer ?
#
loop_
_entity_poly.entity_id
_entity_poly.type
_entity_poly.pdbx_seq_one_letter_code
_entity_poly.pdbx_strand_id
1 'polypeptide(L)'
;MNLFQHLPYAPAKSFHWIADEREYVQVCGFLTIARLLAKKGDMTERASGELLDQAVCAVHSESRAVRNAAMLSVRKYMQHSDEHAFQVCRLVERMADSSIEAEQMLYNMVRQEVGG
;
A
#
# COMPACT_ATOMS: atom_id res chain seq x y z
N MET A 1 3.25 1.74 -15.66
CA MET A 1 4.16 2.90 -15.51
C MET A 1 5.63 2.48 -15.65
N ASN A 2 6.15 2.35 -16.87
CA ASN A 2 7.54 1.89 -17.11
C ASN A 2 8.56 3.04 -17.17
N LEU A 3 8.16 4.25 -17.58
CA LEU A 3 9.10 5.37 -17.69
C LEU A 3 9.36 6.04 -16.33
N PHE A 4 8.31 6.19 -15.51
CA PHE A 4 8.36 6.98 -14.28
C PHE A 4 9.23 6.36 -13.18
N GLN A 5 9.36 5.03 -13.16
CA GLN A 5 10.12 4.30 -12.13
C GLN A 5 11.62 4.67 -12.09
N HIS A 6 12.17 5.25 -13.17
CA HIS A 6 13.59 5.59 -13.27
C HIS A 6 13.92 6.99 -12.73
N LEU A 7 12.91 7.81 -12.45
CA LEU A 7 13.12 9.19 -11.99
C LEU A 7 13.46 9.24 -10.50
N PRO A 8 14.39 10.10 -10.05
CA PRO A 8 14.78 10.20 -8.65
C PRO A 8 13.64 10.73 -7.76
N TYR A 9 12.75 11.56 -8.30
CA TYR A 9 11.58 12.11 -7.60
C TYR A 9 10.32 11.22 -7.70
N ALA A 10 10.42 10.03 -8.31
CA ALA A 10 9.29 9.15 -8.49
C ALA A 10 8.57 8.76 -7.18
N PRO A 11 9.28 8.46 -6.07
CA PRO A 11 8.63 8.19 -4.79
C PRO A 11 7.81 9.39 -4.30
N ALA A 12 8.41 10.57 -4.22
CA ALA A 12 7.75 11.79 -3.75
C ALA A 12 6.51 12.15 -4.59
N LYS A 13 6.62 12.05 -5.92
CA LYS A 13 5.47 12.33 -6.80
C LYS A 13 4.35 11.29 -6.65
N SER A 14 4.70 10.04 -6.35
CA SER A 14 3.70 8.99 -6.12
C SER A 14 2.85 9.27 -4.89
N PHE A 15 3.45 9.78 -3.80
CA PHE A 15 2.69 10.21 -2.63
C PHE A 15 1.76 11.40 -2.92
N HIS A 16 2.21 12.37 -3.73
CA HIS A 16 1.32 13.44 -4.19
C HIS A 16 0.14 12.92 -5.01
N TRP A 17 0.32 11.85 -5.79
CA TRP A 17 -0.78 11.23 -6.53
C TRP A 17 -1.71 10.43 -5.63
N ILE A 18 -1.18 9.74 -4.61
CA ILE A 18 -2.00 9.02 -3.62
C ILE A 18 -2.95 9.96 -2.88
N ALA A 19 -2.48 11.17 -2.57
CA ALA A 19 -3.28 12.21 -1.92
C ALA A 19 -4.23 12.98 -2.87
N ASP A 20 -4.25 12.66 -4.17
CA ASP A 20 -5.14 13.30 -5.16
C ASP A 20 -6.54 12.69 -5.09
N GLU A 21 -7.58 13.51 -5.21
CA GLU A 21 -8.98 13.08 -5.13
C GLU A 21 -9.45 12.29 -6.36
N ARG A 22 -8.75 12.42 -7.49
CA ARG A 22 -9.14 11.75 -8.73
C ARG A 22 -8.73 10.29 -8.67
N GLU A 23 -9.73 9.40 -8.76
CA GLU A 23 -9.58 7.94 -8.68
C GLU A 23 -8.35 7.42 -9.43
N TYR A 24 -8.26 7.70 -10.74
CA TYR A 24 -7.17 7.15 -11.55
C TYR A 24 -5.80 7.71 -11.20
N VAL A 25 -5.72 8.94 -10.65
CA VAL A 25 -4.46 9.52 -10.19
C VAL A 25 -4.01 8.80 -8.92
N GLN A 26 -4.93 8.59 -7.97
CA GLN A 26 -4.67 7.84 -6.75
C GLN A 26 -4.24 6.40 -7.01
N VAL A 27 -4.97 5.69 -7.90
CA VAL A 27 -4.60 4.35 -8.37
C VAL A 27 -3.19 4.36 -8.97
N CYS A 28 -2.88 5.34 -9.82
CA CYS A 28 -1.54 5.46 -10.42
C CYS A 28 -0.46 5.66 -9.35
N GLY A 29 -0.74 6.44 -8.30
CA GLY A 29 0.14 6.63 -7.16
C GLY A 29 0.50 5.31 -6.48
N PHE A 30 -0.49 4.54 -6.02
CA PHE A 30 -0.27 3.25 -5.35
C PHE A 30 0.42 2.22 -6.25
N LEU A 31 0.00 2.10 -7.51
CA LEU A 31 0.62 1.16 -8.45
C LEU A 31 2.07 1.53 -8.77
N THR A 32 2.42 2.82 -8.72
CA THR A 32 3.79 3.27 -8.90
C THR A 32 4.64 2.92 -7.67
N ILE A 33 4.13 3.12 -6.45
CA ILE A 33 4.82 2.66 -5.23
C ILE A 33 5.04 1.15 -5.24
N ALA A 34 4.00 0.35 -5.52
CA ALA A 34 4.12 -1.12 -5.57
C ALA A 34 5.22 -1.57 -6.55
N ARG A 35 5.34 -0.88 -7.68
CA ARG A 35 6.38 -1.14 -8.68
C ARG A 35 7.78 -0.71 -8.23
N LEU A 36 7.88 0.41 -7.51
CA LEU A 36 9.16 0.88 -6.96
C LEU A 36 9.67 -0.10 -5.90
N LEU A 37 8.81 -0.54 -4.98
CA LEU A 37 9.11 -1.58 -3.98
C LEU A 37 9.63 -2.86 -4.64
N ALA A 38 8.95 -3.33 -5.69
CA ALA A 38 9.37 -4.54 -6.41
C ALA A 38 10.72 -4.44 -7.14
N LYS A 39 11.22 -3.23 -7.43
CA LYS A 39 12.43 -3.01 -8.24
C LYS A 39 13.62 -2.47 -7.47
N LYS A 40 13.36 -1.49 -6.62
CA LYS A 40 14.38 -0.69 -5.93
C LYS A 40 14.51 -1.08 -4.46
N GLY A 41 13.56 -1.86 -3.94
CA GLY A 41 13.54 -2.26 -2.55
C GLY A 41 13.00 -1.16 -1.65
N ASP A 42 13.71 -0.97 -0.54
CA ASP A 42 13.20 -0.38 0.70
C ASP A 42 12.75 1.08 0.60
N MET A 43 12.01 1.49 1.62
CA MET A 43 11.54 2.85 1.85
C MET A 43 12.13 3.37 3.15
N THR A 44 12.39 4.68 3.22
CA THR A 44 12.72 5.31 4.51
C THR A 44 11.53 5.15 5.46
N GLU A 45 11.79 5.02 6.77
CA GLU A 45 10.75 4.89 7.81
C GLU A 45 9.59 5.90 7.65
N ARG A 46 9.91 7.18 7.40
CA ARG A 46 8.90 8.23 7.15
C ARG A 46 7.99 7.91 5.96
N ALA A 47 8.57 7.43 4.86
CA ALA A 47 7.82 7.10 3.65
C ALA A 47 6.99 5.82 3.85
N SER A 48 7.52 4.86 4.61
CA SER A 48 6.77 3.66 5.00
C SER A 48 5.55 4.02 5.83
N GLY A 49 5.70 4.86 6.85
CA GLY A 49 4.58 5.34 7.67
C GLY A 49 3.50 6.01 6.83
N GLU A 50 3.89 6.96 5.97
CA GLU A 50 2.96 7.64 5.06
C GLU A 50 2.24 6.66 4.13
N LEU A 51 2.95 5.67 3.57
CA LEU A 51 2.34 4.66 2.69
C LEU A 51 1.27 3.86 3.45
N LEU A 52 1.59 3.40 4.65
CA LEU A 52 0.69 2.56 5.44
C LEU A 52 -0.54 3.34 5.90
N ASP A 53 -0.36 4.58 6.35
CA ASP A 53 -1.48 5.45 6.75
C ASP A 53 -2.42 5.72 5.57
N GLN A 54 -1.86 6.11 4.42
CA GLN A 54 -2.65 6.36 3.21
C GLN A 54 -3.32 5.08 2.68
N ALA A 55 -2.63 3.93 2.74
CA ALA A 55 -3.19 2.66 2.28
C ALA A 55 -4.34 2.19 3.17
N VAL A 56 -4.22 2.31 4.49
CA VAL A 56 -5.31 2.00 5.43
C VAL A 56 -6.50 2.91 5.17
N CYS A 57 -6.30 4.21 4.97
CA CYS A 57 -7.37 5.12 4.60
C CYS A 57 -8.02 4.73 3.27
N ALA A 58 -7.22 4.44 2.25
CA ALA A 58 -7.67 4.11 0.90
C ALA A 58 -8.45 2.78 0.81
N VAL A 59 -8.26 1.86 1.76
CA VAL A 59 -9.08 0.64 1.86
C VAL A 59 -10.55 0.98 2.12
N HIS A 60 -10.88 2.12 2.72
CA HIS A 60 -12.26 2.57 2.89
C HIS A 60 -12.83 3.33 1.68
N SER A 61 -12.07 3.49 0.59
CA SER A 61 -12.58 4.14 -0.62
C SER A 61 -13.75 3.37 -1.21
N GLU A 62 -14.76 4.08 -1.73
CA GLU A 62 -15.85 3.47 -2.51
C GLU A 62 -15.33 2.82 -3.81
N SER A 63 -14.21 3.31 -4.34
CA SER A 63 -13.60 2.79 -5.55
C SER A 63 -12.84 1.48 -5.31
N ARG A 64 -13.34 0.39 -5.92
CA ARG A 64 -12.66 -0.91 -5.90
C ARG A 64 -11.26 -0.85 -6.50
N ALA A 65 -11.03 0.01 -7.50
CA ALA A 65 -9.73 0.16 -8.13
C ALA A 65 -8.70 0.74 -7.15
N VAL A 66 -9.10 1.76 -6.38
CA VAL A 66 -8.28 2.36 -5.32
C VAL A 66 -7.97 1.32 -4.24
N ARG A 67 -8.99 0.64 -3.70
CA ARG A 67 -8.79 -0.39 -2.66
C ARG A 67 -7.79 -1.47 -3.11
N ASN A 68 -7.95 -1.99 -4.32
CA ASN A 68 -7.07 -3.02 -4.86
C ASN A 68 -5.63 -2.51 -5.07
N ALA A 69 -5.47 -1.28 -5.54
CA ALA A 69 -4.14 -0.68 -5.73
C ALA A 69 -3.42 -0.45 -4.39
N ALA A 70 -4.15 0.05 -3.38
CA ALA A 70 -3.64 0.21 -2.03
C ALA A 70 -3.19 -1.14 -1.43
N MET A 71 -4.05 -2.16 -1.45
CA MET A 71 -3.70 -3.50 -0.98
C MET A 71 -2.50 -4.11 -1.72
N LEU A 72 -2.38 -3.89 -3.03
CA LEU A 72 -1.21 -4.35 -3.79
C LEU A 72 0.08 -3.66 -3.32
N SER A 73 0.03 -2.35 -3.02
CA SER A 73 1.19 -1.63 -2.50
C SER A 73 1.61 -2.13 -1.11
N VAL A 74 0.65 -2.41 -0.22
CA VAL A 74 0.90 -3.02 1.10
C VAL A 74 1.51 -4.40 0.94
N ARG A 75 0.97 -5.22 0.05
CA ARG A 75 1.54 -6.55 -0.26
C ARG A 75 3.01 -6.46 -0.69
N LYS A 76 3.32 -5.54 -1.61
CA LYS A 76 4.71 -5.34 -2.07
C LYS A 76 5.63 -4.80 -0.99
N TYR A 77 5.09 -4.03 -0.05
CA TYR A 77 5.82 -3.56 1.12
C TYR A 77 6.18 -4.73 2.06
N MET A 78 5.19 -5.57 2.39
CA MET A 78 5.40 -6.76 3.24
C MET A 78 6.42 -7.74 2.65
N GLN A 79 6.37 -7.97 1.33
CA GLN A 79 7.27 -8.89 0.63
C GLN A 79 8.74 -8.44 0.64
N HIS A 80 9.05 -7.23 1.11
CA HIS A 80 10.40 -6.70 1.09
C HIS A 80 11.25 -7.19 2.27
N SER A 81 10.67 -7.30 3.48
CA SER A 81 11.38 -7.76 4.68
C SER A 81 10.41 -8.30 5.74
N ASP A 82 10.91 -9.17 6.61
CA ASP A 82 10.13 -9.67 7.75
C ASP A 82 9.73 -8.55 8.72
N GLU A 83 10.55 -7.50 8.83
CA GLU A 83 10.23 -6.31 9.62
C GLU A 83 8.98 -5.61 9.06
N HIS A 84 8.90 -5.44 7.74
CA HIS A 84 7.75 -4.81 7.09
C HIS A 84 6.50 -5.66 7.21
N ALA A 85 6.63 -6.98 7.06
CA ALA A 85 5.54 -7.91 7.31
C ALA A 85 5.04 -7.80 8.76
N PHE A 86 5.94 -7.78 9.73
CA PHE A 86 5.59 -7.62 11.15
C PHE A 86 4.89 -6.28 11.44
N GLN A 87 5.39 -5.17 10.89
CA GLN A 87 4.76 -3.85 11.02
C GLN A 87 3.31 -3.87 10.51
N VAL A 88 3.07 -4.43 9.32
CA VAL A 88 1.73 -4.51 8.74
C VAL A 88 0.83 -5.43 9.56
N CYS A 89 1.34 -6.56 10.06
CA CYS A 89 0.59 -7.44 10.97
C CYS A 89 0.12 -6.71 12.23
N ARG A 90 0.99 -5.92 12.86
CA ARG A 90 0.63 -5.08 14.02
C ARG A 90 -0.42 -4.03 13.67
N LEU A 91 -0.31 -3.42 12.49
CA LEU A 91 -1.23 -2.37 12.03
C LEU A 91 -2.66 -2.89 11.86
N VAL A 92 -2.82 -4.10 11.31
CA VAL A 92 -4.14 -4.68 11.02
C VAL A 92 -4.68 -5.58 12.13
N GLU A 93 -3.95 -5.77 13.23
CA GLU A 93 -4.36 -6.65 14.34
C GLU A 93 -5.77 -6.32 14.85
N ARG A 94 -6.08 -5.03 14.99
CA ARG A 94 -7.41 -4.55 15.43
C ARG A 94 -8.54 -4.82 14.44
N MET A 95 -8.21 -5.15 13.19
CA MET A 95 -9.17 -5.40 12.12
C MET A 95 -9.65 -6.86 12.10
N ALA A 96 -9.05 -7.75 12.89
CA ALA A 96 -9.40 -9.17 12.94
C ALA A 96 -10.90 -9.42 13.20
N ASP A 97 -11.50 -8.60 14.08
CA ASP A 97 -12.91 -8.70 14.47
C ASP A 97 -13.77 -7.56 13.89
N SER A 98 -13.26 -6.83 12.89
CA SER A 98 -13.99 -5.71 12.29
C SER A 98 -15.25 -6.20 11.56
N SER A 99 -16.36 -5.47 11.71
CA SER A 99 -17.57 -5.67 10.91
C SER A 99 -17.49 -4.97 9.55
N ILE A 100 -16.45 -4.18 9.29
CA ILE A 100 -16.25 -3.47 8.03
C ILE A 100 -15.61 -4.44 7.02
N GLU A 101 -16.35 -4.74 5.94
CA GLU A 101 -15.91 -5.67 4.90
C GLU A 101 -14.54 -5.32 4.33
N ALA A 102 -14.28 -4.03 4.10
CA ALA A 102 -13.01 -3.57 3.54
C ALA A 102 -11.81 -3.82 4.49
N GLU A 103 -11.99 -3.63 5.80
CA GLU A 103 -10.95 -3.92 6.79
C GLU A 103 -10.70 -5.42 6.89
N GLN A 104 -11.76 -6.24 6.85
CA GLN A 104 -11.64 -7.70 6.78
C GLN A 104 -10.92 -8.16 5.52
N MET A 105 -11.15 -7.51 4.37
CA MET A 105 -10.40 -7.82 3.14
C MET A 105 -8.90 -7.54 3.32
N LEU A 106 -8.54 -6.39 3.91
CA LEU A 106 -7.14 -6.05 4.19
C LEU A 106 -6.52 -7.06 5.17
N TYR A 107 -7.19 -7.37 6.27
CA TYR A 107 -6.74 -8.34 7.27
C TYR A 107 -6.49 -9.72 6.65
N ASN A 108 -7.45 -10.23 5.87
CA ASN A 108 -7.32 -11.53 5.20
C ASN A 108 -6.18 -11.54 4.17
N MET A 109 -5.97 -10.43 3.45
CA MET A 109 -4.84 -10.29 2.54
C MET A 109 -3.50 -10.37 3.29
N VAL A 110 -3.37 -9.65 4.41
CA VAL A 110 -2.17 -9.70 5.25
C VAL A 110 -1.92 -11.12 5.78
N ARG A 111 -2.97 -11.80 6.25
CA ARG A 111 -2.86 -13.19 6.72
C ARG A 111 -2.39 -14.15 5.63
N GLN A 112 -2.87 -13.99 4.40
CA GLN A 112 -2.46 -14.83 3.27
C GLN A 112 -0.98 -14.63 2.92
N GLU A 113 -0.49 -13.39 2.97
CA GLU A 113 0.91 -13.08 2.65
C GLU A 113 1.90 -13.60 3.70
N VAL A 114 1.50 -13.72 4.96
CA VAL A 114 2.35 -14.29 6.02
C VAL A 114 2.34 -15.82 6.01
N GLY A 115 1.24 -16.42 5.54
CA GLY A 115 1.07 -17.87 5.53
C GLY A 115 1.57 -18.58 4.27
N GLY A 116 2.03 -17.85 3.26
CA GLY A 116 2.51 -18.39 1.98
C GLY A 116 4.02 -18.35 1.86
#